data_AF-A0A961JF87-F1
#
_entry.id   AF-A0A961JF87-F1
#
_cell.length_a   1.000
_cell.length_b   1.000
_cell.length_c   1.000
_cell.angle_alpha   90.00
_cell.angle_beta   90.00
_cell.angle_gamma   90.00
#
_symmetry.space_group_name_H-M   'P 1'
#
loop_
_entity.id
_entity.type
_entity.pdbx_description
1 polymer ?
#
loop_
_entity_poly.entity_id
_entity_poly.type
_entity_poly.pdbx_seq_one_letter_code
_entity_poly.pdbx_strand_id
1 'polypeptide(L)'
;NIDAEIGAHMLYTTNEDVPGIIGTLGATMGENGVNIANFTLGRAARGGEAIALLYVDDAVPAPVLKKLEATGMFRQVKPLAFDVV
;
A
#
# COMPACT_ATOMS: atom_id res chain seq x y z
N ASN A 1 13.50 6.63 -7.32
CA ASN A 1 13.58 5.25 -7.85
C ASN A 1 13.07 4.30 -6.78
N ILE A 2 12.15 3.43 -7.17
CA ILE A 2 11.65 2.32 -6.35
C ILE A 2 12.03 1.05 -7.11
N ASP A 3 12.60 0.08 -6.40
CA ASP A 3 12.81 -1.27 -6.89
C ASP A 3 11.93 -2.18 -6.05
N ALA A 4 10.93 -2.80 -6.67
CA ALA A 4 9.92 -3.60 -6.00
C ALA A 4 9.67 -4.87 -6.80
N GLU A 5 9.58 -5.98 -6.08
CA GLU A 5 9.11 -7.23 -6.64
C GLU A 5 7.63 -7.09 -7.04
N ILE A 6 7.28 -7.56 -8.24
CA ILE A 6 5.91 -7.54 -8.74
C ILE A 6 5.32 -8.94 -8.58
N GLY A 7 4.22 -9.01 -7.84
CA GLY A 7 3.40 -10.21 -7.70
C GLY A 7 2.03 -10.06 -8.36
N ALA A 8 1.21 -11.12 -8.26
CA ALA A 8 -0.12 -11.16 -8.86
C ALA A 8 -1.07 -10.11 -8.26
N HIS A 9 -0.98 -9.91 -6.95
CA HIS A 9 -1.84 -9.00 -6.19
C HIS A 9 -1.00 -7.89 -5.57
N MET A 10 -1.16 -6.70 -6.11
CA MET A 10 -0.39 -5.53 -5.69
C MET A 10 -1.33 -4.45 -5.15
N LEU A 11 -0.84 -3.65 -4.21
CA LEU A 11 -1.50 -2.43 -3.75
C LEU A 11 -0.56 -1.24 -3.93
N TYR A 12 -1.00 -0.26 -4.71
CA TYR A 12 -0.33 1.01 -4.90
C TYR A 12 -0.98 2.08 -4.04
N THR A 13 -0.18 2.83 -3.30
CA THR A 13 -0.64 3.99 -2.56
C THR A 13 0.26 5.20 -2.77
N THR A 14 -0.32 6.40 -2.61
CA THR A 14 0.44 7.64 -2.49
C THR A 14 0.02 8.41 -1.25
N ASN A 15 0.97 9.08 -0.63
CA ASN A 15 0.77 9.81 0.63
C ASN A 15 1.88 10.87 0.83
N GLU A 16 1.75 11.66 1.89
CA GLU A 16 2.85 12.46 2.40
C GLU A 16 3.72 11.62 3.35
N ASP A 17 5.04 11.77 3.28
CA ASP A 17 6.02 11.05 4.11
C ASP A 17 6.03 11.58 5.55
N VAL A 18 4.96 11.28 6.30
CA VAL A 18 4.74 11.69 7.69
C VAL A 18 4.61 10.48 8.63
N PRO A 19 4.90 10.64 9.92
CA PRO A 19 4.71 9.57 10.90
C PRO A 19 3.28 9.02 10.89
N GLY A 20 3.15 7.70 11.04
CA GLY A 20 1.86 7.00 11.13
C GLY A 20 1.42 6.30 9.85
N ILE A 21 1.92 6.70 8.66
CA ILE A 21 1.49 6.10 7.38
C ILE A 21 1.63 4.58 7.36
N ILE A 22 2.85 4.07 7.57
CA ILE A 22 3.15 2.63 7.51
C ILE A 22 2.39 1.88 8.60
N GLY A 23 2.27 2.47 9.80
CA GLY A 23 1.54 1.89 10.92
C GLY A 23 0.05 1.74 10.63
N THR A 24 -0.60 2.82 10.17
CA THR A 24 -2.03 2.81 9.79
C THR A 24 -2.28 1.82 8.67
N LEU A 25 -1.40 1.77 7.66
CA LEU A 25 -1.52 0.82 6.57
C LEU A 25 -1.42 -0.62 7.09
N GLY A 26 -0.33 -0.95 7.79
CA GLY A 26 -0.08 -2.30 8.32
C GLY A 26 -1.19 -2.77 9.27
N ALA A 27 -1.66 -1.89 10.17
CA ALA A 27 -2.77 -2.19 11.07
C ALA A 27 -4.05 -2.47 10.30
N THR A 28 -4.41 -1.61 9.34
CA THR A 28 -5.62 -1.79 8.52
C THR A 28 -5.57 -3.10 7.74
N MET A 29 -4.42 -3.47 7.18
CA MET A 29 -4.27 -4.72 6.44
C MET A 29 -4.38 -5.93 7.39
N GLY A 30 -3.63 -5.93 8.50
CA GLY A 30 -3.59 -7.02 9.47
C GLY A 30 -4.92 -7.26 10.19
N GLU A 31 -5.62 -6.21 10.61
CA GLU A 31 -6.95 -6.30 11.25
C GLU A 31 -8.01 -6.93 10.32
N ASN A 32 -7.80 -6.85 9.01
CA ASN A 32 -8.71 -7.41 8.02
C ASN A 32 -8.15 -8.69 7.37
N GLY A 33 -7.12 -9.29 7.98
CA GLY A 33 -6.55 -10.57 7.56
C GLY A 33 -5.80 -10.54 6.22
N VAL A 34 -5.37 -9.36 5.75
CA VAL A 34 -4.59 -9.23 4.51
C VAL A 34 -3.11 -9.31 4.84
N ASN A 35 -2.43 -10.37 4.39
CA ASN A 35 -0.99 -10.51 4.56
C ASN A 35 -0.21 -9.68 3.52
N ILE A 36 0.93 -9.12 3.92
CA ILE A 36 1.82 -8.33 3.07
C ILE A 36 3.11 -9.13 2.87
N ALA A 37 3.30 -9.67 1.68
CA ALA A 37 4.50 -10.42 1.30
C ALA A 37 5.71 -9.51 1.13
N ASN A 38 5.52 -8.33 0.53
CA ASN A 38 6.57 -7.34 0.33
C ASN A 38 6.00 -5.93 0.46
N PHE A 39 6.77 -5.03 1.07
CA PHE A 39 6.44 -3.61 1.23
C PHE A 39 7.63 -2.78 0.79
N THR A 40 7.44 -1.99 -0.27
CA THR A 40 8.45 -1.06 -0.76
C THR A 40 7.94 0.38 -0.74
N LEU A 41 8.71 1.27 -0.12
CA LEU A 41 8.41 2.70 -0.06
C LEU A 41 9.48 3.49 -0.80
N GLY A 42 9.05 4.36 -1.70
CA GLY A 42 9.90 5.42 -2.24
C GLY A 42 9.32 6.79 -1.89
N ARG A 43 10.20 7.73 -1.62
CA ARG A 43 9.85 9.13 -1.35
C ARG A 43 10.68 10.05 -2.21
N ALA A 44 10.08 11.17 -2.63
CA ALA A 44 10.79 12.20 -3.37
C ALA A 44 11.80 12.93 -2.46
N ALA A 45 11.37 13.28 -1.25
CA ALA A 45 12.19 13.84 -0.19
C ALA A 45 11.57 13.52 1.18
N ARG A 46 12.32 13.68 2.26
CA ARG A 46 11.79 13.56 3.62
C ARG A 46 10.65 14.58 3.82
N GLY A 47 9.47 14.11 4.25
CA GLY A 47 8.29 14.96 4.43
C GLY A 47 7.60 15.39 3.14
N GLY A 48 8.08 14.93 1.98
CA GLY A 48 7.45 15.18 0.68
C GLY A 48 6.49 14.07 0.30
N GLU A 49 6.24 13.93 -1.00
CA GLU A 49 5.42 12.85 -1.53
C GLU A 49 6.12 11.50 -1.44
N ALA A 50 5.35 10.48 -1.10
CA ALA A 50 5.76 9.10 -1.06
C ALA A 50 4.78 8.20 -1.82
N ILE A 51 5.34 7.10 -2.31
CA ILE A 51 4.65 6.01 -2.97
C ILE A 51 4.97 4.75 -2.18
N ALA A 52 3.95 3.97 -1.83
CA ALA A 52 4.15 2.60 -1.36
C ALA A 52 3.59 1.61 -2.39
N LEU A 53 4.40 0.59 -2.70
CA LEU A 53 3.99 -0.59 -3.44
C LEU A 53 4.04 -1.78 -2.51
N LEU A 54 2.92 -2.50 -2.43
CA LEU A 54 2.81 -3.71 -1.64
C LEU A 54 2.52 -4.88 -2.56
N TYR A 55 3.21 -5.97 -2.33
CA TYR A 55 2.80 -7.30 -2.77
C TYR A 55 2.06 -7.97 -1.62
N VAL A 56 0.83 -8.42 -1.88
CA VAL A 56 -0.02 -9.13 -0.93
C VAL A 56 -0.34 -10.52 -1.44
N ASP A 57 -0.63 -11.45 -0.54
CA ASP A 57 -0.88 -12.85 -0.91
C ASP A 57 -2.17 -13.02 -1.73
N ASP A 58 -3.18 -12.19 -1.46
CA ASP A 58 -4.51 -12.23 -2.06
C ASP A 58 -4.99 -10.84 -2.47
N ALA A 59 -5.98 -10.78 -3.37
CA ALA A 59 -6.62 -9.53 -3.74
C ALA A 59 -7.20 -8.78 -2.53
N VAL A 60 -6.80 -7.52 -2.35
CA VAL A 60 -7.24 -6.69 -1.21
C VAL A 60 -8.77 -6.49 -1.28
N PRO A 61 -9.53 -6.87 -0.25
CA PRO A 61 -10.98 -6.74 -0.27
C PRO A 61 -11.44 -5.28 -0.35
N ALA A 62 -12.51 -5.02 -1.11
CA ALA A 62 -13.06 -3.66 -1.27
C ALA A 62 -13.35 -2.91 0.04
N PRO A 63 -13.83 -3.56 1.13
CA PRO A 63 -13.99 -2.87 2.42
C PRO A 63 -12.67 -2.38 3.02
N VAL A 64 -11.55 -3.08 2.78
CA VAL A 64 -10.22 -2.70 3.28
C VAL A 64 -9.70 -1.49 2.52
N LEU A 65 -9.87 -1.48 1.19
CA LEU A 65 -9.54 -0.31 0.35
C LEU A 65 -10.29 0.93 0.81
N LYS A 66 -11.62 0.80 1.05
CA LYS A 66 -12.44 1.89 1.57
C LYS A 66 -12.01 2.36 2.96
N LYS A 67 -11.59 1.44 3.85
CA LYS A 67 -11.05 1.80 5.17
C LYS A 67 -9.78 2.64 5.02
N LEU A 68 -8.85 2.24 4.15
CA LEU A 68 -7.63 2.98 3.88
C LEU A 68 -7.94 4.38 3.32
N GLU A 69 -8.82 4.49 2.33
CA GLU A 69 -9.26 5.79 1.77
C GLU A 69 -9.90 6.67 2.85
N ALA A 70 -10.75 6.10 3.71
CA ALA A 70 -11.45 6.82 4.76
C ALA A 70 -10.53 7.38 5.86
N THR A 71 -9.28 6.90 5.96
CA THR A 71 -8.29 7.50 6.88
C THR A 71 -7.92 8.93 6.51
N GLY A 72 -8.08 9.31 5.24
CA GLY A 72 -7.62 10.60 4.70
C GLY A 72 -6.09 10.74 4.62
N MET A 73 -5.34 9.70 4.99
CA MET A 73 -3.87 9.73 4.97
C MET A 73 -3.27 9.41 3.60
N PHE A 74 -4.05 8.77 2.73
CA PHE A 74 -3.64 8.36 1.39
C PHE A 74 -4.35 9.19 0.34
N ARG A 75 -3.58 9.73 -0.60
CA ARG A 75 -4.11 10.45 -1.77
C ARG A 75 -4.59 9.49 -2.85
N GLN A 76 -3.96 8.33 -2.98
CA GLN A 76 -4.41 7.23 -3.83
C GLN A 76 -4.27 5.91 -3.09
N VAL A 77 -5.24 5.03 -3.29
CA VAL A 77 -5.23 3.63 -2.89
C VAL A 77 -5.76 2.84 -4.08
N LYS A 78 -4.90 2.08 -4.76
CA LYS A 78 -5.26 1.39 -6.00
C LYS A 78 -4.81 -0.06 -5.95
N PRO A 79 -5.74 -1.04 -5.98
CA PRO A 79 -5.36 -2.41 -6.24
C PRO A 79 -4.84 -2.49 -7.68
N LEU A 80 -3.76 -3.24 -7.86
CA LEU A 80 -3.19 -3.57 -9.16
C LEU A 80 -3.13 -5.09 -9.27
N ALA A 81 -3.46 -5.60 -10.44
CA ALA A 81 -3.39 -7.03 -10.75
C ALA A 81 -2.47 -7.21 -11.95
N PHE A 82 -1.58 -8.20 -11.86
CA PHE A 82 -0.63 -8.51 -12.90
C PHE A 82 -0.69 -10.00 -13.21
N ASP A 83 -0.61 -10.33 -14.49
CA ASP A 83 -0.40 -11.71 -14.94
C ASP A 83 1.10 -12.02 -14.78
N VAL A 84 1.45 -12.54 -13.61
CA VAL A 84 2.79 -13.08 -13.33
C VAL A 84 2.80 -14.57 -13.67
N VAL A 85 3.81 -14.97 -14.46
CA VAL A 85 3.97 -16.32 -15.02
C VAL A 85 4.65 -17.24 -14.01
#